data_AF-A0A1H3MX45-F1
#
_entry.id   AF-A0A1H3MX45-F1
#
_cell.length_a   1.000
_cell.length_b   1.000
_cell.length_c   1.000
_cell.angle_alpha   90.00
_cell.angle_beta   90.00
_cell.angle_gamma   90.00
#
_symmetry.space_group_name_H-M   'P 1'
#
loop_
_entity.id
_entity.type
_entity.pdbx_description
1 polymer ?
#
loop_
_entity_poly.entity_id
_entity_poly.type
_entity_poly.pdbx_seq_one_letter_code
_entity_poly.pdbx_strand_id
1 'polypeptide(L)'
;MNGRYDPNVLEGLRRKLEASGRQPPHPSFKHIDFHPSWGAWRVQLPGICGSGITFFGFGDYGGPEAALIEAQFHRDEAYAKQGLDPYMRVRDRYTKQQRGALLSIQEITDPRRNNAQYVVGSWMVTVGGKARQVKVRRVFGRLRTREEAWEIVESAVRDGMAAEADRQRLEHEQPTQ
;
A
#
# COMPACT_ATOMS: atom_id res chain seq x y z
N MET A 1 24.53 -2.91 -23.17
CA MET A 1 24.61 -2.17 -21.89
C MET A 1 23.26 -2.31 -21.20
N ASN A 2 23.24 -2.87 -19.98
CA ASN A 2 22.02 -2.98 -19.20
C ASN A 2 21.46 -1.56 -18.96
N GLY A 3 20.20 -1.32 -19.31
CA GLY A 3 19.47 -0.07 -19.06
C GLY A 3 19.29 0.19 -17.56
N ARG A 4 20.40 0.36 -16.85
CA ARG A 4 20.46 0.73 -15.45
C ARG A 4 19.88 2.13 -15.35
N TYR A 5 18.83 2.24 -14.56
CA TYR A 5 18.25 3.50 -14.10
C TYR A 5 19.35 4.44 -13.60
N ASP A 6 19.52 5.58 -14.28
CA ASP A 6 20.37 6.68 -13.81
C ASP A 6 19.48 7.78 -13.19
N PRO A 7 19.51 7.93 -11.84
CA PRO A 7 18.72 8.95 -11.15
C PRO A 7 19.06 10.38 -11.62
N ASN A 8 20.31 10.65 -12.01
CA ASN A 8 20.77 12.00 -12.35
C ASN A 8 20.22 12.46 -13.71
N VAL A 9 20.16 11.55 -14.68
CA VAL A 9 19.59 11.82 -16.00
C VAL A 9 18.09 12.09 -15.88
N LEU A 10 17.39 11.28 -15.09
CA LEU A 10 15.96 11.44 -14.85
C LEU A 10 15.63 12.74 -14.11
N GLU A 11 16.39 13.10 -13.08
CA GLU A 11 16.24 14.40 -12.40
C GLU A 11 16.50 15.57 -13.34
N GLY A 12 17.52 15.48 -14.19
CA GLY A 12 17.78 16.49 -15.22
C GLY A 12 16.61 16.66 -16.19
N LEU A 13 15.97 15.56 -16.60
CA LEU A 13 14.77 15.61 -17.46
C LEU A 13 13.56 16.21 -16.74
N ARG A 14 13.34 15.89 -15.45
CA ARG A 14 12.27 16.51 -14.67
C ARG A 14 12.44 18.01 -14.51
N ARG A 15 13.66 18.49 -14.22
CA ARG A 15 13.95 19.93 -14.14
C ARG A 15 13.68 20.65 -15.46
N LYS A 16 13.98 20.02 -16.60
CA LYS A 16 13.63 20.56 -17.92
C LYS A 16 12.11 20.68 -18.12
N LEU A 17 11.34 19.71 -17.65
CA LEU A 17 9.87 19.77 -17.70
C LEU A 17 9.32 20.89 -16.81
N GLU A 18 9.83 21.03 -15.59
CA GLU A 18 9.47 22.14 -14.69
C GLU A 18 9.76 23.50 -15.35
N ALA A 19 10.95 23.65 -15.96
CA ALA A 19 11.31 24.87 -16.66
C ALA A 19 10.40 25.19 -17.86
N SER A 20 9.74 24.18 -18.44
CA SER A 20 8.72 24.34 -19.48
C SER A 20 7.32 24.68 -18.95
N GLY A 21 7.16 24.87 -17.63
CA GLY A 21 5.87 25.16 -16.99
C GLY A 21 4.98 23.93 -16.77
N ARG A 22 5.49 22.73 -17.02
CA ARG A 22 4.76 21.47 -16.77
C ARG A 22 5.07 20.97 -15.37
N GLN A 23 4.06 20.44 -14.70
CA GLN A 23 4.28 19.73 -13.43
C GLN A 23 4.78 18.31 -13.73
N PRO A 24 6.04 17.97 -13.43
CA PRO A 24 6.55 16.64 -13.71
C PRO A 24 5.90 15.62 -12.76
N PRO A 25 5.73 14.36 -13.19
CA PRO A 25 5.25 13.32 -12.32
C PRO A 25 6.28 13.03 -11.23
N HIS A 26 5.81 12.72 -10.03
CA HIS A 26 6.65 12.35 -8.90
C HIS A 26 7.42 11.03 -9.15
N PRO A 27 8.65 10.91 -8.61
CA PRO A 27 9.62 9.82 -8.86
C PRO A 27 9.22 8.38 -8.49
N SER A 28 7.96 8.12 -8.15
CA SER A 28 7.56 6.80 -7.68
C SER A 28 7.42 5.80 -8.83
N PHE A 29 7.87 4.57 -8.57
CA PHE A 29 7.66 3.40 -9.42
C PHE A 29 6.36 2.64 -9.09
N LYS A 30 5.48 3.21 -8.25
CA LYS A 30 4.21 2.56 -7.89
C LYS A 30 3.42 2.20 -9.16
N HIS A 31 3.08 0.92 -9.30
CA HIS A 31 2.38 0.36 -10.47
C HIS A 31 3.14 0.43 -11.79
N ILE A 32 4.46 0.63 -11.76
CA ILE A 32 5.34 0.69 -12.93
C ILE A 32 6.50 -0.28 -12.71
N ASP A 33 6.63 -1.29 -13.56
CA ASP A 33 7.67 -2.30 -13.48
C ASP A 33 8.54 -2.29 -14.75
N PHE A 34 9.81 -2.68 -14.63
CA PHE A 34 10.66 -2.86 -15.81
C PHE A 34 10.37 -4.21 -16.49
N HIS A 35 10.22 -4.21 -17.82
CA HIS A 35 10.05 -5.41 -18.63
C HIS A 35 11.29 -5.66 -19.52
N PRO A 36 12.23 -6.54 -19.10
CA PRO A 36 13.55 -6.66 -19.72
C PRO A 36 13.50 -7.16 -21.16
N SER A 37 12.64 -8.14 -21.46
CA SER A 37 12.56 -8.73 -22.80
C SER A 37 12.04 -7.76 -23.87
N TRP A 38 11.39 -6.66 -23.45
CA TRP A 38 10.76 -5.71 -24.36
C TRP A 38 11.45 -4.33 -24.31
N GLY A 39 12.46 -4.16 -23.45
CA GLY A 39 13.10 -2.87 -23.24
C GLY A 39 12.06 -1.77 -22.96
N ALA A 40 11.17 -2.02 -22.00
CA ALA A 40 10.00 -1.17 -21.77
C ALA A 40 9.68 -1.02 -20.28
N TRP A 41 8.99 0.06 -19.93
CA TRP A 41 8.26 0.16 -18.67
C TRP A 41 6.85 -0.39 -18.84
N ARG A 42 6.41 -1.19 -17.89
CA ARG A 42 5.08 -1.79 -17.84
C ARG A 42 4.28 -1.09 -16.74
N VAL A 43 3.18 -0.46 -17.10
CA VAL A 43 2.22 0.12 -16.15
C VAL A 43 1.08 -0.86 -15.95
N GLN A 44 0.80 -1.24 -14.69
CA GLN A 44 -0.33 -2.09 -14.33
C GLN A 44 -1.25 -1.36 -13.35
N LEU A 45 -2.35 -0.83 -13.88
CA LEU A 45 -3.28 -0.02 -13.09
C LEU A 45 -4.22 -0.90 -12.25
N PRO A 46 -4.62 -0.45 -11.04
CA PRO A 46 -5.68 -1.09 -10.29
C PRO A 46 -7.02 -0.99 -11.03
N GLY A 47 -7.93 -1.93 -10.76
CA GLY A 47 -9.21 -1.99 -11.49
C GLY A 47 -10.07 -0.73 -11.41
N ILE A 48 -9.98 0.01 -10.30
CA ILE A 48 -10.68 1.30 -10.15
C ILE A 48 -10.22 2.36 -11.16
N CYS A 49 -8.99 2.24 -11.68
CA CYS A 49 -8.42 3.12 -12.69
C CYS A 49 -8.56 2.55 -14.12
N GLY A 50 -9.44 1.56 -14.33
CA GLY A 50 -9.77 1.02 -15.65
C GLY A 50 -9.17 -0.35 -16.00
N SER A 51 -8.39 -0.99 -15.11
CA SER A 51 -7.73 -2.30 -15.28
C SER A 51 -7.02 -2.52 -16.62
N GLY A 52 -5.70 -2.71 -16.61
CA GLY A 52 -4.98 -3.04 -17.84
C GLY A 52 -3.48 -3.03 -17.65
N ILE A 53 -2.79 -3.56 -18.66
CA ILE A 53 -1.33 -3.49 -18.77
C ILE A 53 -1.01 -2.63 -20.00
N THR A 54 -0.25 -1.56 -19.79
CA THR A 54 0.24 -0.68 -20.84
C THR A 54 1.77 -0.73 -20.86
N PHE A 55 2.38 -0.81 -22.02
CA PHE A 55 3.84 -0.84 -22.18
C PHE A 55 4.35 0.46 -22.81
N PHE A 56 5.49 0.94 -22.32
CA PHE A 56 6.18 2.15 -22.77
C PHE A 56 7.60 1.78 -23.19
N GLY A 57 7.78 1.53 -24.49
CA GLY A 57 9.04 1.05 -25.06
C GLY A 57 10.11 2.13 -25.12
N PHE A 58 11.36 1.79 -24.80
CA PHE A 58 12.44 2.79 -24.76
C PHE A 58 12.72 3.43 -26.13
N GLY A 59 12.52 2.68 -27.21
CA GLY A 59 12.69 3.18 -28.58
C GLY A 59 11.69 4.28 -28.94
N ASP A 60 10.44 4.16 -28.50
CA ASP A 60 9.36 5.09 -28.84
C ASP A 60 9.53 6.45 -28.16
N TYR A 61 10.20 6.46 -27.00
CA TYR A 61 10.35 7.66 -26.17
C TYR A 61 11.79 8.18 -26.10
N GLY A 62 12.71 7.61 -26.89
CA GLY A 62 14.10 8.10 -26.97
C GLY A 62 14.98 7.73 -25.77
N GLY A 63 14.59 6.73 -24.97
CA GLY A 63 15.38 6.18 -23.86
C GLY A 63 14.54 5.72 -22.66
N PRO A 64 15.17 5.02 -21.71
CA PRO A 64 14.48 4.49 -20.53
C PRO A 64 13.97 5.61 -19.60
N GLU A 65 14.67 6.71 -19.43
CA GLU A 65 14.25 7.80 -18.53
C GLU A 65 13.05 8.56 -19.09
N ALA A 66 13.05 8.85 -20.40
CA ALA A 66 11.93 9.51 -21.07
C ALA A 66 10.69 8.60 -21.10
N ALA A 67 10.87 7.30 -21.40
CA ALA A 67 9.79 6.31 -21.32
C ALA A 67 9.21 6.20 -19.90
N LEU A 68 10.03 6.33 -18.85
CA LEU A 68 9.56 6.29 -17.46
C LEU A 68 8.69 7.50 -17.12
N ILE A 69 9.07 8.69 -17.59
CA ILE A 69 8.27 9.91 -17.38
C ILE A 69 6.89 9.75 -18.01
N GLU A 70 6.81 9.25 -19.24
CA GLU A 70 5.53 9.03 -19.94
C GLU A 70 4.69 7.94 -19.26
N ALA A 71 5.32 6.85 -18.81
CA ALA A 71 4.65 5.82 -18.01
C ALA A 71 4.06 6.40 -16.71
N GLN A 72 4.77 7.32 -16.05
CA GLN A 72 4.28 7.99 -14.85
C GLN A 72 3.12 8.95 -15.15
N PHE A 73 3.19 9.74 -16.23
CA PHE A 73 2.08 10.58 -16.66
C PHE A 73 0.82 9.75 -16.93
N HIS A 74 0.95 8.64 -17.66
CA HIS A 74 -0.17 7.74 -17.93
C HIS A 74 -0.83 7.21 -16.65
N ARG A 75 -0.02 6.79 -15.67
CA ARG A 75 -0.54 6.37 -14.37
C ARG A 75 -1.24 7.51 -13.67
N ASP A 76 -0.60 8.66 -13.57
CA ASP A 76 -1.11 9.77 -12.76
C ASP A 76 -2.41 10.34 -13.34
N GLU A 77 -2.52 10.42 -14.68
CA GLU A 77 -3.74 10.81 -15.37
C GLU A 77 -4.89 9.84 -15.07
N ALA A 78 -4.62 8.53 -15.06
CA ALA A 78 -5.63 7.52 -14.73
C ALA A 78 -6.11 7.63 -13.27
N TYR A 79 -5.21 7.97 -12.35
CA TYR A 79 -5.56 8.23 -10.95
C TYR A 79 -6.34 9.54 -10.77
N ALA A 80 -5.92 10.62 -11.45
CA ALA A 80 -6.58 11.91 -11.42
C ALA A 80 -8.03 11.83 -11.94
N LYS A 81 -8.28 11.05 -13.00
CA LYS A 81 -9.63 10.76 -13.51
C LYS A 81 -10.56 10.14 -12.48
N GLN A 82 -10.01 9.42 -11.50
CA GLN A 82 -10.76 8.80 -10.41
C GLN A 82 -10.78 9.65 -9.13
N GLY A 83 -10.21 10.86 -9.16
CA GLY A 83 -10.07 11.71 -7.97
C GLY A 83 -9.12 11.13 -6.92
N LEU A 84 -8.18 10.29 -7.33
CA LEU A 84 -7.23 9.61 -6.44
C LEU A 84 -5.85 10.22 -6.57
N ASP A 85 -5.15 10.34 -5.46
CA ASP A 85 -3.72 10.67 -5.48
C ASP A 85 -2.90 9.40 -5.79
N PRO A 86 -2.18 9.32 -6.92
CA PRO A 86 -1.31 8.18 -7.22
C PRO A 86 -0.18 8.04 -6.20
N TYR A 87 0.22 9.13 -5.55
CA TYR A 87 1.27 9.21 -4.56
C TYR A 87 0.76 9.21 -3.12
N MET A 88 -0.56 9.13 -2.92
CA MET A 88 -1.09 8.69 -1.63
C MET A 88 -0.37 7.38 -1.31
N ARG A 89 0.40 7.42 -0.22
CA ARG A 89 0.92 6.20 0.41
C ARG A 89 -0.27 5.25 0.52
N VAL A 90 -0.05 3.96 0.39
CA VAL A 90 -1.09 2.91 0.44
C VAL A 90 -1.84 2.88 1.81
N ARG A 91 -1.80 3.95 2.62
CA ARG A 91 -2.35 4.08 3.98
C ARG A 91 -3.16 5.35 4.28
N ASP A 92 -3.68 6.08 3.30
CA ASP A 92 -4.83 6.99 3.54
C ASP A 92 -6.15 6.40 3.03
N ARG A 93 -6.21 5.06 2.94
CA ARG A 93 -7.45 4.32 2.80
C ARG A 93 -8.15 4.24 4.16
N TYR A 94 -8.54 5.37 4.75
CA TYR A 94 -9.30 5.46 6.01
C TYR A 94 -8.87 4.48 7.12
N THR A 95 -7.58 4.11 7.17
CA THR A 95 -6.99 3.62 8.39
C THR A 95 -6.76 4.85 9.24
N LYS A 96 -7.67 5.10 10.19
CA LYS A 96 -7.36 5.94 11.35
C LYS A 96 -6.28 5.22 12.19
N GLN A 97 -5.10 5.00 11.60
CA GLN A 97 -3.87 4.88 12.36
C GLN A 97 -3.61 6.29 12.88
N GLN A 98 -4.22 6.59 14.02
CA GLN A 98 -3.80 7.69 14.87
C GLN A 98 -2.28 7.58 14.98
N ARG A 99 -1.55 8.61 14.55
CA ARG A 99 -0.11 8.73 14.82
C ARG A 99 0.07 8.50 16.33
N GLY A 100 0.67 7.37 16.70
CA GLY A 100 0.83 6.92 18.09
C GLY A 100 0.01 5.69 18.53
N ALA A 101 -0.85 5.12 17.68
CA ALA A 101 -1.62 3.93 18.05
C ALA A 101 -0.74 2.66 18.02
N LEU A 102 -0.49 2.08 19.19
CA LEU A 102 0.22 0.80 19.39
C LEU A 102 -0.43 -0.41 18.68
N LEU A 103 -1.65 -0.27 18.15
CA LEU A 103 -2.52 -1.40 17.77
C LEU A 103 -2.82 -1.41 16.27
N SER A 104 -2.76 -2.60 15.64
CA SER A 104 -3.05 -2.79 14.21
C SER A 104 -4.55 -3.02 13.98
N ILE A 105 -5.32 -1.93 13.98
CA ILE A 105 -6.79 -1.91 13.78
C ILE A 105 -7.16 -1.08 12.55
N GLN A 106 -8.10 -1.56 11.75
CA GLN A 106 -8.49 -1.00 10.47
C GLN A 106 -9.99 -1.12 10.24
N GLU A 107 -10.57 -0.20 9.48
CA GLU A 107 -11.94 -0.29 9.00
C GLU A 107 -11.93 -0.76 7.54
N ILE A 108 -12.83 -1.66 7.18
CA ILE A 108 -12.92 -2.24 5.83
C ILE A 108 -14.38 -2.23 5.38
N THR A 109 -14.59 -1.81 4.13
CA THR A 109 -15.83 -2.05 3.39
C THR A 109 -15.56 -3.17 2.38
N ASP A 110 -16.32 -4.26 2.47
CA ASP A 110 -16.20 -5.40 1.54
C ASP A 110 -17.32 -5.34 0.48
N PRO A 111 -17.00 -4.90 -0.75
CA PRO A 111 -18.00 -4.79 -1.82
C PRO A 111 -18.52 -6.14 -2.29
N ARG A 112 -17.83 -7.25 -1.98
CA ARG A 112 -18.25 -8.61 -2.35
C ARG A 112 -19.23 -9.22 -1.35
N ARG A 113 -19.44 -8.57 -0.20
CA ARG A 113 -20.36 -9.01 0.86
C ARG A 113 -21.45 -7.97 1.09
N ASN A 114 -22.17 -7.60 0.03
CA ASN A 114 -23.25 -6.62 0.11
C ASN A 114 -22.82 -5.30 0.76
N ASN A 115 -21.63 -4.80 0.39
CA ASN A 115 -21.01 -3.62 0.98
C ASN A 115 -20.90 -3.64 2.51
N ALA A 116 -20.71 -4.82 3.11
CA ALA A 116 -20.56 -4.96 4.56
C ALA A 116 -19.37 -4.12 5.07
N GLN A 117 -19.64 -3.28 6.05
CA GLN A 117 -18.64 -2.46 6.72
C GLN A 117 -18.24 -3.13 8.04
N TYR A 118 -16.94 -3.27 8.29
CA TYR A 118 -16.44 -3.91 9.51
C TYR A 118 -15.11 -3.33 9.95
N VAL A 119 -14.89 -3.34 11.27
CA VAL A 119 -13.58 -3.08 11.87
C VAL A 119 -12.85 -4.41 11.99
N VAL A 120 -11.56 -4.43 11.69
CA VAL A 120 -10.66 -5.57 11.85
C VAL A 120 -9.43 -5.15 12.65
N GLY A 121 -9.10 -5.92 13.67
CA GLY A 121 -7.88 -5.81 14.45
C GLY A 121 -6.99 -7.01 14.21
N SER A 122 -5.68 -6.83 14.32
CA SER A 122 -4.73 -7.93 14.20
C SER A 122 -3.53 -7.78 15.14
N TRP A 123 -2.98 -8.91 15.56
CA TRP A 123 -1.73 -8.99 16.30
C TRP A 123 -0.97 -10.25 15.90
N MET A 124 0.30 -10.34 16.28
CA MET A 124 1.15 -11.49 16.03
C MET A 124 1.21 -12.35 17.28
N VAL A 125 1.18 -13.67 17.08
CA VAL A 125 1.42 -14.69 18.12
C VAL A 125 2.43 -15.70 17.62
N THR A 126 3.23 -16.27 18.50
CA THR A 126 4.08 -17.42 18.17
C THR A 126 3.34 -18.74 18.42
N VAL A 127 3.21 -19.61 17.42
CA VAL A 127 2.59 -20.95 17.59
C VAL A 127 3.54 -21.99 17.05
N GLY A 128 4.08 -22.84 17.93
CA GLY A 128 5.09 -23.84 17.56
C GLY A 128 6.34 -23.21 16.92
N GLY A 129 6.84 -22.13 17.51
CA GLY A 129 8.02 -21.40 17.02
C GLY A 129 7.83 -20.58 15.73
N LYS A 130 6.60 -20.50 15.20
CA LYS A 130 6.30 -19.73 13.98
C LYS A 130 5.39 -18.54 14.29
N ALA A 131 5.74 -17.38 13.75
CA ALA A 131 4.91 -16.19 13.83
C ALA A 131 3.62 -16.39 13.02
N ARG A 132 2.47 -16.22 13.67
CA ARG A 132 1.14 -16.29 13.07
C ARG A 132 0.37 -15.01 13.37
N GLN A 133 -0.37 -14.50 12.39
CA GLN A 133 -1.23 -13.35 12.58
C GLN A 133 -2.62 -13.80 13.05
N VAL A 134 -3.08 -13.27 14.18
CA VAL A 134 -4.47 -13.40 14.63
C VAL A 134 -5.24 -12.18 14.17
N LYS A 135 -6.50 -12.38 13.77
CA LYS A 135 -7.41 -11.32 13.33
C LYS A 135 -8.73 -11.42 14.06
N VAL A 136 -9.22 -10.30 14.56
CA VAL A 136 -10.58 -10.16 15.08
C VAL A 136 -11.34 -9.18 14.19
N ARG A 137 -12.59 -9.49 13.87
CA ARG A 137 -13.44 -8.60 13.04
C ARG A 137 -14.80 -8.37 13.67
N ARG A 138 -15.34 -7.16 13.50
CA ARG A 138 -16.70 -6.79 13.90
C ARG A 138 -17.36 -5.95 12.83
N VAL A 139 -18.47 -6.49 12.29
CA VAL A 139 -19.34 -5.77 11.36
C VAL A 139 -20.12 -4.69 12.11
N PHE A 140 -20.29 -3.53 11.48
CA PHE A 140 -21.12 -2.42 11.93
C PHE A 140 -22.11 -2.01 10.84
N GLY A 141 -23.12 -1.22 11.22
CA GLY A 141 -24.26 -0.87 10.38
C GLY A 141 -25.55 -0.97 11.19
N ARG A 142 -26.48 -1.84 10.76
CA ARG A 142 -27.83 -1.91 11.33
C ARG A 142 -27.91 -2.27 12.83
N LEU A 143 -26.99 -3.11 13.33
CA LEU A 143 -27.06 -3.70 14.68
C LEU A 143 -26.04 -3.12 15.66
N ARG A 144 -25.09 -2.32 15.16
CA ARG A 144 -23.96 -1.80 15.94
C ARG A 144 -23.39 -0.59 15.24
N THR A 145 -23.05 0.43 16.01
CA THR A 145 -22.33 1.61 15.53
C THR A 145 -20.89 1.27 15.18
N ARG A 146 -20.26 2.16 14.42
CA ARG A 146 -18.84 2.04 14.06
C ARG A 146 -17.96 2.08 15.31
N GLU A 147 -18.27 2.98 16.23
CA GLU A 147 -17.54 3.21 17.48
C GLU A 147 -17.60 1.97 18.39
N GLU A 148 -18.79 1.39 18.57
CA GLU A 148 -18.94 0.13 19.32
C GLU A 148 -18.15 -1.03 18.69
N ALA A 149 -18.13 -1.13 17.35
CA ALA A 149 -17.33 -2.16 16.67
C ALA A 149 -15.83 -1.91 16.85
N TRP A 150 -15.41 -0.65 16.89
CA TRP A 150 -14.03 -0.25 17.14
C TRP A 150 -13.59 -0.60 18.55
N GLU A 151 -14.36 -0.22 19.57
CA GLU A 151 -14.05 -0.51 20.98
C GLU A 151 -13.90 -2.01 21.26
N ILE A 152 -14.80 -2.82 20.71
CA ILE A 152 -14.74 -4.29 20.85
C ILE A 152 -13.46 -4.85 20.21
N VAL A 153 -13.12 -4.38 19.01
CA VAL A 153 -11.91 -4.81 18.31
C VAL A 153 -10.66 -4.32 19.05
N GLU A 154 -10.67 -3.11 19.58
CA GLU A 154 -9.56 -2.52 20.31
C GLU A 154 -9.25 -3.25 21.60
N SER A 155 -10.27 -3.54 22.42
CA SER A 155 -10.10 -4.37 23.62
C SER A 155 -9.48 -5.71 23.26
N ALA A 156 -10.02 -6.40 22.26
CA ALA A 156 -9.53 -7.72 21.86
C ALA A 156 -8.07 -7.72 21.38
N VAL A 157 -7.63 -6.68 20.67
CA VAL A 157 -6.23 -6.56 20.25
C VAL A 157 -5.32 -6.24 21.43
N ARG A 158 -5.74 -5.36 22.35
CA ARG A 158 -4.97 -5.05 23.58
C ARG A 158 -4.79 -6.30 24.44
N ASP A 159 -5.87 -7.03 24.70
CA ASP A 159 -5.86 -8.25 25.50
C ASP A 159 -5.00 -9.33 24.84
N GLY A 160 -5.12 -9.50 23.51
CA GLY A 160 -4.34 -10.46 22.75
C GLY A 160 -2.84 -10.14 22.72
N MET A 161 -2.46 -8.86 22.63
CA MET A 161 -1.06 -8.43 22.69
C MET A 161 -0.47 -8.55 24.10
N ALA A 162 -1.25 -8.25 25.14
CA ALA A 162 -0.82 -8.40 26.53
C ALA A 162 -0.56 -9.88 26.87
N ALA A 163 -1.50 -10.76 26.51
CA ALA A 163 -1.34 -12.21 26.69
C ALA A 163 -0.13 -12.77 25.92
N GLU A 164 0.13 -12.26 24.71
CA GLU A 164 1.32 -12.63 23.96
C GLU A 164 2.62 -12.20 24.64
N ALA A 165 2.67 -10.95 25.10
CA ALA A 165 3.84 -10.41 25.78
C ALA A 165 4.14 -11.17 27.08
N ASP A 166 3.12 -11.49 27.86
CA ASP A 166 3.27 -12.26 29.10
C ASP A 166 3.74 -13.70 28.81
N ARG A 167 3.23 -14.33 27.77
CA ARG A 167 3.71 -15.64 27.33
C ARG A 167 5.18 -15.62 26.91
N GLN A 168 5.59 -14.63 26.12
CA GLN A 168 6.99 -14.51 25.68
C GLN A 168 7.95 -14.27 26.85
N ARG A 169 7.52 -13.53 27.87
CA ARG A 169 8.27 -13.36 29.12
C ARG A 169 8.44 -14.70 29.85
N LEU A 170 7.35 -15.44 30.05
CA LEU A 170 7.39 -16.75 30.72
C LEU A 170 8.23 -17.79 29.95
N GLU A 171 8.21 -17.77 28.62
CA GLU A 171 9.06 -18.64 27.79
C GLU A 171 10.54 -18.26 27.87
N HIS A 172 10.88 -16.97 28.03
CA HIS A 172 12.27 -16.51 28.20
C HIS A 172 12.80 -16.71 29.63
N GLU A 173 11.94 -16.81 30.63
CA GLU A 173 12.30 -17.04 32.04
C GLU A 173 12.47 -18.53 32.39
N GLN A 174 12.18 -19.46 31.48
CA GLN A 174 12.49 -20.88 31.70
C GLN A 174 13.97 -21.14 31.37
N PRO A 175 14.84 -21.42 32.37
CA PRO A 175 16.21 -21.80 32.09
C PRO A 175 16.21 -23.14 31.36
N THR A 176 16.88 -23.18 30.21
CA THR A 176 17.28 -24.42 29.55
C THR A 176 17.98 -25.31 30.57
N GLN A 177 17.34 -26.42 30.96
CA GLN A 177 18.00 -27.53 31.65
C GLN A 177 18.74 -28.40 30.63
#